data_AF-A0A9D1RF25-F1
#
_entry.id   AF-A0A9D1RF25-F1
#
_cell.length_a   1.000
_cell.length_b   1.000
_cell.length_c   1.000
_cell.angle_alpha   90.00
_cell.angle_beta   90.00
_cell.angle_gamma   90.00
#
_symmetry.space_group_name_H-M   'P 1'
#
loop_
_entity.id
_entity.type
_entity.pdbx_description
1 polymer ?
#
loop_
_entity_poly.entity_id
_entity_poly.type
_entity_poly.pdbx_seq_one_letter_code
_entity_poly.pdbx_strand_id
1 'polypeptide(L)'
;IHRLSPVVDEYLYSAMEDYKIDIMIESGPNARSVQIGLNPFTLIGATTRSGLLTAPLRSRFGITCRLQYYDHQTLASILKRSSGILKTPIRDDAAMEIARRSRGTPRIANLLLRRVRDFAQIKSDGVITMDVARDALSALNVDKNGLDEMDNRILSAIIDKFKGGPVGITTIATAVGEDAGTIEEVYEPFLIQEGFLMRTSRGREATPLAYQHLGRYETGGQRELF
;
A
#
# COMPACT_ATOMS: atom_id res chain seq x y z
N ILE A 1 6.96 -11.92 -5.10
CA ILE A 1 7.22 -13.38 -5.16
C ILE A 1 6.07 -14.25 -4.59
N HIS A 2 5.15 -13.75 -3.76
CA HIS A 2 4.04 -14.60 -3.25
C HIS A 2 2.97 -15.01 -4.28
N ARG A 3 3.05 -14.52 -5.53
CA ARG A 3 2.12 -14.86 -6.63
C ARG A 3 2.76 -15.81 -7.66
N LEU A 4 3.89 -16.43 -7.32
CA LEU A 4 4.52 -17.42 -8.20
C LEU A 4 3.64 -18.66 -8.30
N SER A 5 3.61 -19.28 -9.48
CA SER A 5 2.94 -20.57 -9.63
C SER A 5 3.73 -21.67 -8.89
N PRO A 6 3.06 -22.73 -8.42
CA PRO A 6 3.75 -23.84 -7.74
C PRO A 6 4.91 -24.43 -8.54
N VAL A 7 4.75 -24.55 -9.86
CA VAL A 7 5.78 -25.05 -10.77
C VAL A 7 7.04 -24.16 -10.77
N VAL A 8 6.86 -22.83 -10.72
CA VAL A 8 8.00 -21.90 -10.67
C VAL A 8 8.64 -21.90 -9.28
N ASP A 9 7.85 -22.11 -8.22
CA ASP A 9 8.36 -22.27 -6.86
C ASP A 9 9.30 -23.48 -6.77
N GLU A 10 8.93 -24.59 -7.40
CA GLU A 10 9.76 -25.80 -7.49
C GLU A 10 11.09 -25.56 -8.21
N TYR A 11 11.06 -24.86 -9.35
CA TYR A 11 12.30 -24.52 -10.06
C TYR A 11 13.22 -23.59 -9.26
N LEU A 12 12.65 -22.68 -8.47
CA LEU A 12 13.43 -21.80 -7.61
C LEU A 12 14.14 -22.56 -6.49
N TYR A 13 13.59 -23.67 -6.00
CA TYR A 13 14.27 -24.51 -5.00
C TYR A 13 15.60 -25.04 -5.54
N SER A 14 15.55 -25.76 -6.67
CA SER A 14 16.75 -26.32 -7.29
C SER A 14 17.74 -25.24 -7.69
N ALA A 15 17.24 -24.08 -8.15
CA ALA A 15 18.09 -22.96 -8.53
C ALA A 15 18.81 -22.32 -7.34
N MET A 16 18.17 -22.21 -6.17
CA MET A 16 18.74 -21.58 -4.98
C MET A 16 19.68 -22.49 -4.19
N GLU A 17 19.42 -23.80 -4.17
CA GLU A 17 20.23 -24.77 -3.41
C GLU A 17 21.42 -25.28 -4.22
N ASP A 18 21.14 -25.77 -5.43
CA ASP A 18 22.12 -26.53 -6.21
C ASP A 18 22.64 -25.76 -7.43
N TYR A 19 22.13 -24.53 -7.65
CA TYR A 19 22.36 -23.75 -8.87
C TYR A 19 22.06 -24.58 -10.13
N LYS A 20 20.95 -25.31 -10.13
CA LYS A 20 20.51 -26.15 -11.26
C LYS A 20 19.01 -26.02 -11.48
N ILE A 21 18.56 -26.18 -12.72
CA ILE A 21 17.14 -26.27 -13.07
C ILE A 21 16.94 -27.47 -13.98
N ASP A 22 15.92 -28.28 -13.68
CA ASP A 22 15.51 -29.40 -14.52
C ASP A 22 14.34 -28.97 -15.41
N ILE A 23 14.56 -28.86 -16.71
CA ILE A 23 13.53 -28.45 -17.67
C ILE A 23 13.01 -29.68 -18.41
N MET A 24 11.70 -29.88 -18.36
CA MET A 24 11.02 -30.91 -19.16
C MET A 24 10.93 -30.44 -20.61
N ILE A 25 11.55 -31.20 -21.53
CA ILE A 25 11.48 -31.00 -22.97
C ILE A 25 10.55 -32.07 -23.55
N GLU A 26 9.60 -31.64 -24.38
CA GLU A 26 8.53 -32.45 -24.97
C GLU A 26 7.42 -32.87 -23.98
N SER A 27 6.25 -33.22 -24.54
CA SER A 27 5.06 -33.64 -23.77
C SER A 27 4.73 -35.09 -24.08
N GLY A 28 4.22 -35.85 -23.09
CA GLY A 28 3.79 -37.23 -23.27
C GLY A 28 4.87 -38.29 -22.95
N PRO A 29 4.73 -39.54 -23.42
CA PRO A 29 5.61 -40.65 -23.04
C PRO A 29 7.07 -40.51 -23.50
N ASN A 30 7.37 -39.58 -24.41
CA ASN A 30 8.73 -39.25 -24.86
C ASN A 30 9.35 -38.04 -24.14
N ALA A 31 8.66 -37.48 -23.13
CA ALA A 31 9.16 -36.33 -22.39
C ALA A 31 10.50 -36.67 -21.72
N ARG A 32 11.49 -35.81 -21.91
CA ARG A 32 12.83 -35.95 -21.34
C ARG A 32 13.16 -34.75 -20.45
N SER A 33 13.73 -35.02 -19.29
CA SER A 33 14.24 -33.95 -18.41
C SER A 33 15.66 -33.61 -18.81
N VAL A 34 15.94 -32.32 -19.01
CA VAL A 34 17.30 -31.81 -19.24
C VAL A 34 17.67 -30.91 -18.07
N GLN A 35 18.78 -31.25 -17.41
CA GLN A 35 19.33 -30.46 -16.32
C GLN A 35 20.24 -29.35 -16.88
N ILE A 36 20.00 -28.13 -16.46
CA ILE A 36 20.80 -26.95 -16.82
C ILE A 36 21.48 -26.43 -15.56
N GLY A 37 22.81 -26.31 -15.61
CA GLY A 37 23.58 -25.65 -14.57
C GLY A 37 23.44 -24.12 -14.67
N LEU A 38 23.29 -23.47 -13.52
CA LEU A 38 23.25 -22.03 -13.37
C LEU A 38 24.56 -21.52 -12.80
N ASN A 39 24.90 -20.28 -13.15
CA ASN A 39 25.95 -19.56 -12.44
C ASN A 39 25.47 -19.19 -11.03
N PRO A 40 26.37 -19.10 -10.04
CA PRO A 40 26.02 -18.60 -8.72
C PRO A 40 25.35 -17.22 -8.80
N PHE A 41 24.23 -17.06 -8.11
CA PHE A 41 23.47 -15.81 -8.07
C PHE A 41 22.88 -15.54 -6.68
N THR A 42 22.44 -14.30 -6.47
CA THR A 42 21.71 -13.89 -5.26
C THR A 42 20.28 -13.57 -5.64
N LEU A 43 19.32 -14.32 -5.09
CA LEU A 43 17.91 -14.05 -5.28
C LEU A 43 17.43 -12.98 -4.29
N ILE A 44 16.91 -11.87 -4.80
CA ILE A 44 16.23 -10.84 -3.99
C ILE A 44 14.73 -10.95 -4.21
N GLY A 45 14.02 -11.49 -3.23
CA GLY A 45 12.56 -11.63 -3.26
C GLY A 45 11.85 -10.47 -2.57
N ALA A 46 10.91 -9.81 -3.25
CA ALA A 46 10.01 -8.82 -2.65
C ALA A 46 8.58 -9.37 -2.54
N THR A 47 7.93 -9.16 -1.39
CA THR A 47 6.54 -9.56 -1.16
C THR A 47 5.84 -8.60 -0.19
N THR A 48 4.56 -8.31 -0.44
CA THR A 48 3.66 -7.62 0.50
C THR A 48 3.19 -8.55 1.62
N ARG A 49 3.19 -9.88 1.39
CA ARG A 49 2.72 -10.90 2.34
C ARG A 49 3.76 -12.01 2.48
N SER A 50 4.63 -11.92 3.49
CA SER A 50 5.62 -12.97 3.77
C SER A 50 4.97 -14.26 4.30
N GLY A 51 3.78 -14.16 4.90
CA GLY A 51 3.01 -15.31 5.37
C GLY A 51 2.38 -16.17 4.26
N LEU A 52 2.30 -15.65 3.03
CA LEU A 52 1.81 -16.42 1.87
C LEU A 52 2.93 -17.19 1.15
N LEU A 53 4.18 -17.01 1.56
CA LEU A 53 5.27 -17.83 1.04
C LEU A 53 5.17 -19.23 1.65
N THR A 54 5.37 -20.23 0.80
CA THR A 54 5.52 -21.63 1.21
C THR A 54 6.67 -21.74 2.22
N ALA A 55 6.50 -22.61 3.22
CA ALA A 55 7.51 -22.79 4.26
C ALA A 55 8.90 -23.17 3.68
N PRO A 56 9.00 -24.04 2.66
CA PRO A 56 10.26 -24.34 2.01
C PRO A 56 10.92 -23.09 1.40
N LEU A 57 10.22 -22.29 0.59
CA LEU A 57 10.80 -21.11 -0.05
C LEU A 57 11.26 -20.08 0.97
N ARG A 58 10.43 -19.85 1.99
CA ARG A 58 10.77 -18.89 3.06
C ARG A 58 12.04 -19.30 3.80
N SER A 59 12.26 -20.60 4.04
CA SER A 59 13.43 -21.11 4.77
C SER A 59 14.76 -20.92 4.03
N ARG A 60 14.72 -20.69 2.71
CA ARG A 60 15.92 -20.50 1.87
C ARG A 60 16.40 -19.05 1.78
N PHE A 61 15.62 -18.09 2.26
CA PHE A 61 16.08 -16.71 2.39
C PHE A 61 16.88 -16.54 3.68
N GLY A 62 18.21 -16.54 3.57
CA GLY A 62 19.11 -16.34 4.72
C GLY A 62 19.04 -14.94 5.35
N ILE A 63 18.56 -13.95 4.60
CA ILE A 63 18.36 -12.57 5.08
C ILE A 63 16.90 -12.20 4.84
N THR A 64 16.22 -11.76 5.91
CA THR A 64 14.85 -11.24 5.84
C THR A 64 14.81 -9.80 6.34
N CYS A 65 14.30 -8.90 5.51
CA CYS A 65 14.14 -7.50 5.84
C CYS A 65 12.66 -7.13 5.78
N ARG A 66 12.10 -6.66 6.90
CA ARG A 66 10.73 -6.16 6.94
C ARG A 66 10.75 -4.64 6.88
N LEU A 67 10.26 -4.09 5.77
CA LEU A 67 10.07 -2.65 5.64
C LEU A 67 8.80 -2.22 6.37
N GLN A 68 8.91 -1.13 7.11
CA GLN A 68 7.79 -0.47 7.77
C GLN A 68 7.51 0.86 7.07
N TYR A 69 6.34 1.43 7.36
CA TYR A 69 6.05 2.80 6.97
C TYR A 69 7.05 3.77 7.61
N TYR A 70 7.36 4.82 6.87
CA TYR A 70 8.27 5.87 7.29
C TYR A 70 7.53 6.85 8.20
N ASP A 71 8.22 7.36 9.21
CA ASP A 71 7.73 8.49 9.98
C ASP A 71 7.71 9.78 9.14
N HIS A 72 6.95 10.77 9.61
CA HIS A 72 6.77 12.05 8.91
C HIS A 72 8.07 12.86 8.79
N GLN A 73 9.00 12.76 9.75
CA GLN A 73 10.27 13.52 9.73
C GLN A 73 11.22 12.97 8.67
N THR A 74 11.30 11.65 8.57
CA THR A 74 12.07 10.95 7.55
C THR A 74 11.50 11.22 6.16
N LEU A 75 10.17 11.20 6.01
CA LEU A 75 9.52 11.60 4.76
C LEU A 75 9.76 13.06 4.39
N ALA A 76 9.70 14.00 5.35
CA ALA A 76 10.03 15.40 5.09
C ALA A 76 11.49 15.55 4.62
N SER A 77 12.41 14.78 5.18
CA SER A 77 13.82 14.76 4.75
C SER A 77 13.97 14.22 3.32
N ILE A 78 13.25 13.16 2.97
CA ILE A 78 13.18 12.62 1.60
C ILE A 78 12.63 13.68 0.64
N LEU A 79 11.56 14.38 1.02
CA LEU A 79 10.94 15.43 0.23
C LEU A 79 11.89 16.60 -0.02
N LYS A 80 12.59 17.09 1.01
CA LYS A 80 13.61 18.14 0.88
C LYS A 80 14.70 17.73 -0.10
N ARG A 81 15.23 16.50 0.02
CA ARG A 81 16.21 15.96 -0.92
C ARG A 81 15.66 15.93 -2.36
N SER A 82 14.47 15.40 -2.56
CA SER A 82 13.83 15.31 -3.87
C SER A 82 13.53 16.68 -4.47
N SER A 83 13.15 17.66 -3.65
CA SER A 83 12.90 19.03 -4.07
C SER A 83 14.17 19.69 -4.63
N GLY A 84 15.34 19.42 -4.01
CA GLY A 84 16.65 19.87 -4.50
C GLY A 84 17.00 19.26 -5.86
N ILE A 85 16.73 17.96 -6.06
CA ILE A 85 16.93 17.28 -7.35
C ILE A 85 16.03 17.90 -8.43
N LEU A 86 14.77 18.22 -8.09
CA LEU A 86 13.80 18.84 -8.99
C LEU A 86 13.99 20.35 -9.14
N LYS A 87 15.00 20.94 -8.48
CA LYS A 87 15.29 22.38 -8.45
C LYS A 87 14.06 23.23 -8.08
N THR A 88 13.26 22.72 -7.16
CA THR A 88 12.06 23.40 -6.66
C THR A 88 12.24 23.63 -5.16
N PRO A 89 12.57 24.85 -4.70
CA PRO A 89 12.74 25.12 -3.28
C PRO A 89 11.45 24.82 -2.50
N ILE A 90 11.57 24.11 -1.38
CA ILE A 90 10.46 23.80 -0.47
C ILE A 90 10.80 24.29 0.93
N ARG A 91 9.83 24.90 1.61
CA ARG A 91 9.95 25.26 3.01
C ARG A 91 9.72 24.05 3.92
N ASP A 92 10.30 24.08 5.11
CA ASP A 92 10.29 22.97 6.06
C ASP A 92 8.89 22.59 6.53
N ASP A 93 8.05 23.59 6.79
CA ASP A 93 6.64 23.44 7.14
C ASP A 93 5.83 22.78 6.01
N ALA A 94 6.04 23.21 4.77
CA ALA A 94 5.41 22.65 3.58
C ALA A 94 5.83 21.20 3.32
N ALA A 95 7.11 20.88 3.51
CA ALA A 95 7.61 19.51 3.40
C ALA A 95 6.97 18.59 4.46
N MET A 96 6.81 19.08 5.70
CA MET A 96 6.14 18.35 6.76
C MET A 96 4.66 18.12 6.45
N GLU A 97 3.98 19.11 5.88
CA GLU A 97 2.57 19.00 5.49
C GLU A 97 2.35 17.94 4.41
N ILE A 98 3.18 17.92 3.37
CA ILE A 98 3.13 16.87 2.35
C ILE A 98 3.45 15.51 2.98
N ALA A 99 4.47 15.43 3.86
CA ALA A 99 4.86 14.19 4.52
C ALA A 99 3.73 13.57 5.34
N ARG A 100 2.98 14.39 6.10
CA ARG A 100 1.81 13.95 6.88
C ARG A 100 0.72 13.32 6.02
N ARG A 101 0.55 13.81 4.80
CA ARG A 101 -0.46 13.31 3.85
C ARG A 101 0.05 12.20 2.92
N SER A 102 1.26 11.69 3.16
CA SER A 102 1.93 10.72 2.27
C SER A 102 1.80 9.26 2.69
N ARG A 103 0.96 8.95 3.69
CA ARG A 103 0.71 7.58 4.20
C ARG A 103 1.97 6.79 4.53
N GLY A 104 2.94 7.44 5.16
CA GLY A 104 4.22 6.81 5.51
C GLY A 104 5.02 6.27 4.32
N THR A 105 4.69 6.67 3.08
CA THR A 105 5.19 6.03 1.86
C THR A 105 6.01 7.02 1.00
N PRO A 106 7.33 6.79 0.81
CA PRO A 106 8.17 7.67 0.00
C PRO A 106 7.70 7.84 -1.46
N ARG A 107 7.08 6.80 -2.03
CA ARG A 107 6.52 6.85 -3.39
C ARG A 107 5.38 7.87 -3.50
N ILE A 108 4.44 7.86 -2.54
CA ILE A 108 3.33 8.80 -2.48
C ILE A 108 3.85 10.21 -2.20
N ALA A 109 4.77 10.35 -1.25
CA ALA A 109 5.40 11.64 -0.95
C ALA A 109 6.00 12.31 -2.20
N ASN A 110 6.80 11.56 -2.98
CA ASN A 110 7.39 12.08 -4.20
C ASN A 110 6.37 12.37 -5.31
N LEU A 111 5.28 11.60 -5.38
CA LEU A 111 4.18 11.86 -6.31
C LEU A 111 3.48 13.18 -5.96
N LEU A 112 3.13 13.38 -4.69
CA LEU A 112 2.52 14.61 -4.20
C LEU A 112 3.45 15.81 -4.42
N LEU A 113 4.75 15.68 -4.13
CA LEU A 113 5.74 16.73 -4.37
C LEU A 113 5.74 17.20 -5.83
N ARG A 114 5.70 16.27 -6.79
CA ARG A 114 5.65 16.62 -8.22
C ARG A 114 4.40 17.41 -8.55
N ARG A 115 3.23 17.01 -8.01
CA ARG A 115 1.99 17.76 -8.21
C ARG A 115 2.02 19.13 -7.56
N VAL A 116 2.44 19.22 -6.29
CA VAL A 116 2.56 20.48 -5.56
C VAL A 116 3.53 21.44 -6.26
N ARG A 117 4.63 20.93 -6.82
CA ARG A 117 5.53 21.73 -7.67
C ARG A 117 4.80 22.34 -8.86
N ASP A 118 4.02 21.55 -9.59
CA ASP A 118 3.30 22.03 -10.77
C ASP A 118 2.34 23.18 -10.39
N PHE A 119 1.69 23.09 -9.21
CA PHE A 119 0.92 24.19 -8.62
C PHE A 119 1.78 25.39 -8.25
N ALA A 120 2.93 25.16 -7.62
CA ALA A 120 3.85 26.22 -7.21
C ALA A 120 4.42 27.01 -8.38
N GLN A 121 4.61 26.38 -9.55
CA GLN A 121 5.08 27.05 -10.76
C GLN A 121 4.03 27.96 -11.40
N ILE A 122 2.74 27.67 -11.20
CA ILE A 122 1.64 28.44 -11.78
C ILE A 122 1.15 29.54 -10.82
N LYS A 123 1.06 29.24 -9.52
CA LYS A 123 0.45 30.11 -8.50
C LYS A 123 1.45 30.89 -7.64
N SER A 124 2.74 30.59 -7.72
CA SER A 124 3.79 31.15 -6.87
C SER A 124 5.08 31.36 -7.68
N ASP A 125 6.09 31.99 -7.08
CA ASP A 125 7.42 32.21 -7.68
C ASP A 125 8.27 30.92 -7.73
N GLY A 126 7.65 29.76 -7.93
CA GLY A 126 8.32 28.45 -7.99
C GLY A 126 8.81 27.90 -6.64
N VAL A 127 8.48 28.57 -5.52
CA VAL A 127 8.79 28.11 -4.16
C VAL A 127 7.55 27.46 -3.54
N ILE A 128 7.72 26.25 -3.02
CA ILE A 128 6.67 25.51 -2.30
C ILE A 128 6.62 26.02 -0.85
N THR A 129 5.62 26.84 -0.56
CA THR A 129 5.27 27.30 0.79
C THR A 129 4.13 26.46 1.37
N MET A 130 3.85 26.63 2.67
CA MET A 130 2.76 25.93 3.36
C MET A 130 1.39 26.14 2.68
N ASP A 131 1.10 27.38 2.27
CA ASP A 131 -0.19 27.72 1.64
C ASP A 131 -0.31 27.06 0.27
N VAL A 132 0.75 27.10 -0.54
CA VAL A 132 0.79 26.42 -1.85
C VAL A 132 0.63 24.91 -1.69
N ALA A 133 1.28 24.31 -0.70
CA ALA A 133 1.14 22.89 -0.40
C ALA A 133 -0.29 22.55 0.01
N ARG A 134 -0.91 23.34 0.89
CA ARG A 134 -2.29 23.13 1.33
C ARG A 134 -3.27 23.25 0.18
N ASP A 135 -3.16 24.31 -0.62
CA ASP A 135 -4.03 24.56 -1.77
C ASP A 135 -3.93 23.43 -2.81
N ALA A 136 -2.70 22.99 -3.10
CA ALA A 136 -2.46 21.89 -4.03
C ALA A 136 -3.00 20.56 -3.50
N LEU A 137 -2.76 20.23 -2.22
CA LEU A 137 -3.25 18.99 -1.62
C LEU A 137 -4.78 18.97 -1.52
N SER A 138 -5.41 20.11 -1.21
CA SER A 138 -6.86 20.26 -1.24
C SER A 138 -7.43 20.12 -2.65
N ALA A 139 -6.78 20.70 -3.67
CA ALA A 139 -7.20 20.53 -5.07
C ALA A 139 -7.05 19.08 -5.58
N LEU A 140 -6.14 18.31 -4.97
CA LEU A 140 -5.95 16.88 -5.26
C LEU A 140 -6.89 15.97 -4.44
N ASN A 141 -7.83 16.53 -3.66
CA ASN A 141 -8.72 15.81 -2.76
C ASN A 141 -7.98 14.89 -1.77
N VAL A 142 -6.78 15.30 -1.33
CA VAL A 142 -6.03 14.58 -0.30
C VAL A 142 -6.35 15.23 1.05
N ASP A 143 -7.06 14.51 1.90
CA ASP A 143 -7.49 15.03 3.19
C ASP A 143 -6.30 15.24 4.15
N LYS A 144 -6.48 15.99 5.23
CA LYS A 144 -5.52 16.24 6.32
C LYS A 144 -4.95 14.95 6.91
N ASN A 145 -5.72 13.87 6.88
CA ASN A 145 -5.32 12.54 7.35
C ASN A 145 -4.63 11.70 6.26
N GLY A 146 -4.42 12.25 5.06
CA GLY A 146 -3.79 11.57 3.93
C GLY A 146 -4.70 10.60 3.18
N LEU A 147 -5.99 10.53 3.53
CA LEU A 147 -6.99 9.71 2.83
C LEU A 147 -7.29 10.28 1.45
N ASP A 148 -7.35 9.41 0.44
CA ASP A 148 -7.78 9.78 -0.93
C ASP A 148 -9.28 9.50 -1.16
N GLU A 149 -9.72 9.73 -2.39
CA GLU A 149 -11.09 9.46 -2.82
C GLU A 149 -11.47 7.98 -2.67
N MET A 150 -10.56 7.05 -2.96
CA MET A 150 -10.85 5.61 -2.87
C MET A 150 -10.97 5.16 -1.42
N ASP A 151 -10.10 5.65 -0.53
CA ASP A 151 -10.21 5.44 0.92
C ASP A 151 -11.58 5.89 1.44
N ASN A 152 -11.98 7.12 1.08
CA ASN A 152 -13.27 7.67 1.47
C ASN A 152 -14.45 6.89 0.87
N ARG A 153 -14.32 6.39 -0.37
CA ARG A 153 -15.32 5.52 -1.01
C ARG A 153 -15.45 4.17 -0.30
N ILE A 154 -14.34 3.57 0.14
CA ILE A 154 -14.35 2.32 0.91
C ILE A 154 -15.07 2.55 2.24
N LEU A 155 -14.66 3.56 3.01
CA LEU A 155 -15.27 3.88 4.31
C LEU A 155 -16.76 4.24 4.15
N SER A 156 -17.10 5.04 3.15
CA SER A 156 -18.48 5.43 2.86
C SER A 156 -19.33 4.24 2.41
N ALA A 157 -18.78 3.31 1.62
CA ALA A 157 -19.49 2.08 1.27
C ALA A 157 -19.80 1.25 2.52
N ILE A 158 -18.85 1.09 3.44
CA ILE A 158 -19.06 0.35 4.69
C ILE A 158 -20.12 1.02 5.57
N ILE A 159 -20.03 2.34 5.74
CA ILE A 159 -20.93 3.09 6.61
C ILE A 159 -22.33 3.23 6.00
N ASP A 160 -22.42 3.72 4.76
CA ASP A 160 -23.70 4.11 4.16
C ASP A 160 -24.47 2.91 3.59
N LYS A 161 -23.77 1.94 2.97
CA LYS A 161 -24.42 0.77 2.35
C LYS A 161 -24.57 -0.41 3.31
N PHE A 162 -23.63 -0.58 4.25
CA PHE A 162 -23.59 -1.73 5.15
C PHE A 162 -23.74 -1.35 6.63
N LYS A 163 -24.17 -0.12 6.93
CA LYS A 163 -24.47 0.37 8.29
C LYS A 163 -23.32 0.23 9.27
N GLY A 164 -22.07 0.29 8.81
CA GLY A 164 -20.87 0.16 9.63
C GLY A 164 -20.21 -1.21 9.61
N GLY A 165 -20.83 -2.22 8.98
CA GLY A 165 -20.33 -3.59 8.93
C GLY A 165 -20.92 -4.51 10.02
N PRO A 166 -20.40 -5.74 10.19
CA PRO A 166 -19.30 -6.35 9.45
C PRO A 166 -19.64 -6.69 8.00
N VAL A 167 -18.73 -6.40 7.07
CA VAL A 167 -18.89 -6.72 5.64
C VAL A 167 -17.66 -7.43 5.07
N GLY A 168 -17.89 -8.43 4.22
CA GLY A 168 -16.83 -9.20 3.55
C GLY A 168 -16.07 -8.36 2.51
N ILE A 169 -14.78 -8.64 2.33
CA ILE A 169 -13.90 -7.88 1.41
C ILE A 169 -14.40 -7.91 -0.04
N THR A 170 -14.95 -9.05 -0.48
CA THR A 170 -15.51 -9.22 -1.82
C THR A 170 -16.73 -8.34 -2.05
N THR A 171 -17.55 -8.16 -1.02
CA THR A 171 -18.73 -7.28 -1.06
C THR A 171 -18.32 -5.81 -1.10
N ILE A 172 -17.31 -5.40 -0.31
CA ILE A 172 -16.75 -4.05 -0.36
C ILE A 172 -16.18 -3.77 -1.75
N ALA A 173 -15.34 -4.67 -2.25
CA ALA A 173 -14.72 -4.63 -3.58
C ALA A 173 -15.76 -4.43 -4.69
N THR A 174 -16.82 -5.22 -4.67
CA THR A 174 -17.94 -5.08 -5.62
C THR A 174 -18.65 -3.73 -5.46
N ALA A 175 -18.85 -3.25 -4.24
CA ALA A 175 -19.57 -1.99 -3.98
C ALA A 175 -18.79 -0.74 -4.40
N VAL A 176 -17.46 -0.80 -4.44
CA VAL A 176 -16.58 0.30 -4.88
C VAL A 176 -16.02 0.11 -6.30
N GLY A 177 -16.19 -1.07 -6.90
CA GLY A 177 -15.71 -1.38 -8.25
C GLY A 177 -14.21 -1.61 -8.34
N GLU A 178 -13.61 -2.21 -7.31
CA GLU A 178 -12.16 -2.45 -7.20
C GLU A 178 -11.88 -3.93 -6.93
N ASP A 179 -10.66 -4.41 -7.16
CA ASP A 179 -10.27 -5.77 -6.81
C ASP A 179 -10.10 -5.96 -5.28
N ALA A 180 -10.59 -7.10 -4.76
CA ALA A 180 -10.52 -7.42 -3.34
C ALA A 180 -9.08 -7.53 -2.81
N GLY A 181 -8.17 -8.07 -3.63
CA GLY A 181 -6.75 -8.14 -3.30
C GLY A 181 -6.13 -6.75 -3.22
N THR A 182 -6.51 -5.85 -4.13
CA THR A 182 -6.05 -4.45 -4.12
C THR A 182 -6.52 -3.71 -2.85
N ILE A 183 -7.77 -3.89 -2.43
CA ILE A 183 -8.25 -3.32 -1.16
C ILE A 183 -7.46 -3.85 0.03
N GLU A 184 -7.26 -5.17 0.13
CA GLU A 184 -6.54 -5.78 1.25
C GLU A 184 -5.04 -5.40 1.28
N GLU A 185 -4.40 -5.27 0.12
CA GLU A 185 -2.95 -5.06 0.03
C GLU A 185 -2.54 -3.58 0.01
N VAL A 186 -3.37 -2.69 -0.56
CA VAL A 186 -3.00 -1.29 -0.82
C VAL A 186 -3.66 -0.34 0.17
N TYR A 187 -4.96 -0.52 0.44
CA TYR A 187 -5.76 0.48 1.18
C TYR A 187 -5.97 0.07 2.65
N GLU A 188 -6.39 -1.18 2.90
CA GLU A 188 -6.68 -1.72 4.24
C GLU A 188 -5.53 -1.49 5.25
N PRO A 189 -4.23 -1.67 4.91
CA PRO A 189 -3.15 -1.51 5.89
C PRO A 189 -3.09 -0.10 6.49
N PHE A 190 -3.28 0.94 5.68
CA PHE A 190 -3.26 2.33 6.14
C PHE A 190 -4.51 2.66 6.95
N LEU A 191 -5.69 2.24 6.46
CA LEU A 191 -6.96 2.46 7.15
C LEU A 191 -7.01 1.79 8.54
N ILE A 192 -6.42 0.60 8.68
CA ILE A 192 -6.31 -0.08 9.99
C ILE A 192 -5.28 0.62 10.88
N GLN A 193 -4.12 0.99 10.34
CA GLN A 193 -3.05 1.62 11.12
C GLN A 193 -3.49 2.97 11.70
N GLU A 194 -4.19 3.79 10.93
CA GLU A 194 -4.75 5.07 11.39
C GLU A 194 -6.05 4.89 12.21
N GLY A 195 -6.55 3.66 12.31
CA GLY A 195 -7.69 3.32 13.17
C GLY A 195 -9.06 3.64 12.58
N PHE A 196 -9.19 3.83 11.26
CA PHE A 196 -10.49 4.03 10.56
C PHE A 196 -11.25 2.71 10.34
N LEU A 197 -10.53 1.60 10.26
CA LEU A 197 -11.08 0.29 9.90
C LEU A 197 -10.63 -0.77 10.90
N MET A 198 -11.53 -1.69 11.24
CA MET A 198 -11.23 -2.84 12.08
C MET A 198 -11.55 -4.14 11.34
N ARG A 199 -10.68 -5.15 11.49
CA ARG A 199 -10.89 -6.48 10.94
C ARG A 199 -11.43 -7.41 12.04
N THR A 200 -12.59 -8.00 11.79
CA THR A 200 -13.23 -9.01 12.65
C THR A 200 -13.28 -10.36 11.96
N SER A 201 -13.65 -11.43 12.68
CA SER A 201 -13.86 -12.76 12.09
C SER A 201 -15.01 -12.79 11.09
N ARG A 202 -15.97 -11.85 11.19
CA ARG A 202 -17.15 -11.76 10.34
C ARG A 202 -16.96 -10.83 9.13
N GLY A 203 -15.98 -9.93 9.16
CA GLY A 203 -15.77 -8.96 8.09
C GLY A 203 -14.95 -7.75 8.52
N ARG A 204 -15.09 -6.66 7.79
CA ARG A 204 -14.52 -5.35 8.13
C ARG A 204 -15.62 -4.47 8.71
N GLU A 205 -15.27 -3.73 9.76
CA GLU A 205 -16.16 -2.81 10.47
C GLU A 205 -15.51 -1.42 10.49
N ALA A 206 -16.30 -0.37 10.27
CA ALA A 206 -15.85 1.01 10.38
C ALA A 206 -15.80 1.42 11.85
N THR A 207 -14.74 2.12 12.25
CA THR A 207 -14.59 2.61 13.63
C THR A 207 -15.29 3.95 13.83
N PRO A 208 -15.52 4.41 15.08
CA PRO A 208 -16.06 5.75 15.34
C PRO A 208 -15.25 6.88 14.70
N LEU A 209 -13.94 6.70 14.51
CA LEU A 209 -13.09 7.67 13.84
C LEU A 209 -13.47 7.86 12.36
N ALA A 210 -13.86 6.78 11.67
CA ALA A 210 -14.34 6.85 10.28
C ALA A 210 -15.68 7.58 10.16
N TYR A 211 -16.59 7.40 11.12
CA TYR A 211 -17.83 8.16 11.19
C TYR A 211 -17.57 9.66 11.36
N GLN A 212 -16.71 10.03 12.33
CA GLN A 212 -16.34 11.42 12.57
C GLN A 212 -15.68 12.07 11.35
N HIS A 213 -14.76 11.35 10.71
CA HIS A 213 -14.05 11.81 9.51
C HIS A 213 -14.98 12.11 8.35
N LEU A 214 -15.97 11.23 8.10
CA LEU A 214 -16.95 11.41 7.02
C LEU A 214 -18.14 12.30 7.42
N GLY A 215 -18.15 12.85 8.65
CA GLY A 215 -19.27 13.64 9.16
C GLY A 215 -20.58 12.85 9.28
N ARG A 216 -20.49 11.53 9.52
CA ARG A 216 -21.62 10.62 9.70
C ARG A 216 -21.87 10.36 11.18
N TYR A 217 -23.12 10.08 11.53
CA TYR A 217 -23.48 9.63 12.87
C TYR A 217 -23.53 8.11 12.92
N GLU A 218 -23.01 7.54 13.99
CA GLU A 218 -23.07 6.11 14.23
C GLU A 218 -24.51 5.69 14.55
N THR A 219 -25.23 5.19 13.54
CA THR A 219 -26.57 4.62 13.71
C THR A 219 -26.47 3.19 14.21
N GLY A 220 -26.09 2.98 15.48
CA GLY A 220 -25.83 1.61 15.91
C GLY A 220 -25.45 1.31 17.35
N GLY A 221 -25.61 2.23 18.30
CA GLY A 221 -25.62 1.85 19.70
C GLY A 221 -26.97 1.21 20.04
N GLN A 222 -27.09 -0.11 19.94
CA GLN A 222 -28.12 -0.85 20.67
C GLN A 222 -27.79 -0.62 22.16
N ARG A 223 -28.34 0.45 22.74
CA ARG A 223 -28.40 0.62 24.19
C ARG A 223 -29.15 -0.61 24.69
N GLU A 224 -28.44 -1.56 25.28
CA GLU A 224 -29.06 -2.54 26.16
C GLU A 224 -29.79 -1.73 27.23
N LEU A 225 -31.10 -1.60 27.03
CA LEU A 225 -32.05 -1.17 28.04
C LEU A 225 -32.29 -2.40 28.91
N PHE A 226 -31.41 -2.62 29.87
CA PHE A 226 -31.67 -3.39 31.09
C PHE A 226 -30.99 -2.70 32.27
#